data_AF-W6LEL7-F1
#
_entry.id   AF-W6LEL7-F1
#
_cell.length_a   1.000
_cell.length_b   1.000
_cell.length_c   1.000
_cell.angle_alpha   90.00
_cell.angle_beta   90.00
_cell.angle_gamma   90.00
#
_symmetry.space_group_name_H-M   'P 1'
#
loop_
_entity.id
_entity.type
_entity.pdbx_description
1 polymer ?
#
loop_
_entity_poly.entity_id
_entity_poly.type
_entity_poly.pdbx_seq_one_letter_code
_entity_poly.pdbx_strand_id
1 'polypeptide(L)'
;MLKPPAGEESPGALPNIHTGNIGLHVFLLTFFAFVTLTNEIHKWSHQVRPHRIVRKLASWGIILSPKMHRKHHVDPFDCSYCITTGWMNPVLDRVNFWRHLEMLVIKATGAVPRANDQALMGL
;
A
#
# COMPACT_ATOMS: atom_id res chain seq x y z
N MET A 1 -13.97 55.99 -1.22
CA MET A 1 -13.14 54.77 -1.11
C MET A 1 -13.59 54.05 0.15
N LEU A 2 -14.62 53.19 0.04
CA LEU A 2 -15.32 52.62 1.19
C LEU A 2 -14.71 51.27 1.55
N LYS A 3 -14.24 51.16 2.80
CA LYS A 3 -13.81 49.90 3.42
C LYS A 3 -15.04 48.98 3.53
N PRO A 4 -14.96 47.72 3.09
CA PRO A 4 -16.09 46.79 3.26
C PRO A 4 -16.37 46.57 4.76
N PRO A 5 -17.63 46.38 5.16
CA PRO A 5 -18.00 46.21 6.56
C PRO A 5 -17.41 44.91 7.14
N ALA A 6 -16.97 44.98 8.38
CA ALA A 6 -16.57 43.81 9.15
C ALA A 6 -17.83 42.95 9.40
N GLY A 7 -17.84 41.72 8.90
CA GLY A 7 -18.91 40.76 9.22
C GLY A 7 -19.42 39.86 8.10
N GLU A 8 -18.79 39.82 6.94
CA GLU A 8 -19.13 38.82 5.92
C GLU A 8 -18.25 37.57 6.10
N GLU A 9 -18.48 36.83 7.19
CA GLU A 9 -18.04 35.45 7.25
C GLU A 9 -18.82 34.68 6.19
N SER A 10 -18.13 34.24 5.12
CA SER A 10 -18.73 33.34 4.13
C SER A 10 -19.34 32.13 4.85
N PRO A 11 -20.67 31.94 4.77
CA PRO A 11 -21.33 30.83 5.46
C PRO A 11 -20.89 29.53 4.78
N GLY A 12 -19.87 28.88 5.34
CA GLY A 12 -19.35 27.61 4.81
C GLY A 12 -17.90 27.29 5.16
N ALA A 13 -17.13 28.22 5.72
CA ALA A 13 -15.76 27.93 6.13
C ALA A 13 -15.74 27.14 7.45
N LEU A 14 -15.54 25.81 7.36
CA LEU A 14 -15.21 24.99 8.53
C LEU A 14 -13.92 25.54 9.16
N PRO A 15 -13.90 25.91 10.46
CA PRO A 15 -12.87 26.78 11.05
C PRO A 15 -11.45 26.19 11.07
N ASN A 16 -11.28 24.91 10.71
CA ASN A 16 -9.99 24.20 10.75
C ASN A 16 -9.52 23.67 9.38
N ILE A 17 -10.18 24.03 8.27
CA ILE A 17 -9.77 23.61 6.92
C ILE A 17 -9.43 24.85 6.09
N HIS A 18 -8.15 25.19 6.03
CA HIS A 18 -7.66 26.22 5.13
C HIS A 18 -7.69 25.71 3.68
N THR A 19 -8.33 26.47 2.79
CA THR A 19 -8.49 26.14 1.36
C THR A 19 -7.16 25.92 0.65
N GLY A 20 -6.08 26.60 1.09
CA GLY A 20 -4.73 26.44 0.54
C GLY A 20 -4.09 25.07 0.80
N ASN A 21 -4.53 24.36 1.85
CA ASN A 21 -3.95 23.07 2.26
C ASN A 21 -4.89 21.89 2.00
N ILE A 22 -6.07 22.13 1.41
CA ILE A 22 -7.08 21.08 1.21
C ILE A 22 -6.54 19.89 0.41
N GLY A 23 -5.69 20.14 -0.60
CA GLY A 23 -5.04 19.09 -1.37
C GLY A 23 -4.13 18.20 -0.52
N LEU A 24 -3.34 18.81 0.37
CA LEU A 24 -2.47 18.08 1.30
C LEU A 24 -3.29 17.26 2.31
N HIS A 25 -4.35 17.83 2.86
CA HIS A 25 -5.24 17.12 3.78
C HIS A 25 -5.90 15.92 3.11
N VAL A 26 -6.45 16.10 1.91
CA VAL A 26 -7.05 15.01 1.14
C VAL A 26 -6.01 13.93 0.82
N PHE A 27 -4.83 14.32 0.37
CA PHE A 27 -3.72 13.39 0.11
C PHE A 27 -3.35 12.58 1.35
N LEU A 28 -3.09 13.23 2.48
CA LEU A 28 -2.67 12.54 3.71
C LEU A 28 -3.78 11.62 4.25
N LEU A 29 -5.02 12.10 4.30
CA LEU A 29 -6.16 11.29 4.76
C LEU A 29 -6.35 10.05 3.89
N THR A 30 -6.32 10.22 2.57
CA THR A 30 -6.45 9.08 1.65
C THR A 30 -5.25 8.15 1.73
N PHE A 31 -4.02 8.68 1.76
CA PHE A 31 -2.80 7.90 1.93
C PHE A 31 -2.86 7.01 3.18
N PHE A 32 -3.15 7.58 4.35
CA PHE A 32 -3.25 6.82 5.59
C PHE A 32 -4.42 5.83 5.58
N ALA A 33 -5.56 6.19 4.99
CA ALA A 33 -6.67 5.26 4.83
C ALA A 33 -6.28 4.03 4.00
N PHE A 34 -5.59 4.22 2.87
CA PHE A 34 -5.13 3.11 2.03
C PHE A 34 -4.01 2.29 2.66
N VAL A 35 -3.08 2.93 3.37
CA VAL A 35 -2.01 2.24 4.11
C VAL A 35 -2.62 1.36 5.20
N THR A 36 -3.51 1.89 6.02
CA THR A 36 -4.16 1.10 7.09
C THR A 36 -5.02 -0.03 6.51
N LEU A 37 -5.80 0.24 5.47
CA LEU A 37 -6.60 -0.78 4.78
C LEU A 37 -5.74 -1.91 4.20
N THR A 38 -4.63 -1.56 3.52
CA THR A 38 -3.72 -2.55 2.93
C THR A 38 -3.07 -3.41 4.02
N ASN A 39 -2.67 -2.81 5.14
CA ASN A 39 -2.10 -3.53 6.27
C ASN A 39 -3.12 -4.49 6.92
N GLU A 40 -4.37 -4.08 7.09
CA GLU A 40 -5.39 -4.95 7.68
C GLU A 40 -5.75 -6.11 6.73
N ILE A 41 -5.81 -5.87 5.41
CA ILE A 41 -6.00 -6.94 4.42
C ILE A 41 -4.82 -7.93 4.45
N HIS A 42 -3.59 -7.42 4.52
CA HIS A 42 -2.39 -8.26 4.64
C HIS A 42 -2.40 -9.10 5.92
N LYS A 43 -2.80 -8.52 7.05
CA LYS A 43 -2.98 -9.28 8.29
C LYS A 43 -4.03 -10.38 8.14
N TRP A 44 -5.16 -10.10 7.49
CA TRP A 44 -6.21 -11.11 7.24
C TRP A 44 -5.74 -12.24 6.31
N SER A 45 -4.84 -11.98 5.37
CA SER A 45 -4.29 -13.03 4.50
C SER A 45 -3.40 -14.03 5.26
N HIS A 46 -2.90 -13.66 6.44
CA HIS A 46 -2.20 -14.57 7.35
C HIS A 46 -3.12 -15.32 8.33
N GLN A 47 -4.39 -14.92 8.45
CA GLN A 47 -5.30 -15.54 9.41
C GLN A 47 -5.87 -16.87 8.89
N VAL A 48 -5.84 -17.90 9.75
CA VAL A 48 -6.45 -19.20 9.45
C VAL A 48 -7.97 -19.13 9.43
N ARG A 49 -8.56 -18.28 10.29
CA ARG A 49 -10.03 -18.14 10.44
C ARG A 49 -10.47 -16.67 10.52
N PRO A 50 -10.34 -15.90 9.43
CA PRO A 50 -10.84 -14.52 9.39
C PRO A 50 -12.37 -14.50 9.44
N HIS A 51 -12.92 -13.32 9.75
CA HIS A 51 -14.36 -13.07 9.78
C HIS A 51 -15.05 -13.50 8.46
N ARG A 52 -16.32 -13.88 8.53
CA ARG A 52 -17.05 -14.47 7.38
C ARG A 52 -17.09 -13.55 6.16
N ILE A 53 -17.20 -12.24 6.38
CA ILE A 53 -17.20 -11.23 5.31
C ILE A 53 -15.84 -11.20 4.61
N VAL A 54 -14.75 -11.12 5.38
CA VAL A 54 -13.37 -11.12 4.86
C VAL A 54 -13.12 -12.37 4.02
N ARG A 55 -13.55 -13.54 4.50
CA ARG A 55 -13.43 -14.80 3.75
C ARG A 55 -14.18 -14.78 2.42
N LYS A 56 -15.40 -14.22 2.40
CA LYS A 56 -16.18 -14.05 1.17
C LYS A 56 -15.49 -13.11 0.18
N LEU A 57 -15.05 -11.93 0.65
CA LEU A 57 -14.34 -10.94 -0.17
C LEU A 57 -13.06 -11.55 -0.77
N ALA A 58 -12.29 -12.29 0.03
CA ALA A 58 -11.10 -12.99 -0.43
C ALA A 58 -11.42 -14.09 -1.46
N SER A 59 -12.51 -14.83 -1.27
CA SER A 59 -12.95 -15.86 -2.22
C SER A 59 -13.46 -15.29 -3.55
N TRP A 60 -14.00 -14.07 -3.53
CA TRP A 60 -14.38 -13.32 -4.73
C TRP A 60 -13.20 -12.59 -5.39
N GLY A 61 -12.01 -12.65 -4.77
CA GLY A 61 -10.82 -11.95 -5.26
C GLY A 61 -10.87 -10.43 -5.08
N ILE A 62 -11.78 -9.89 -4.27
CA ILE A 62 -11.86 -8.43 -4.01
C ILE A 62 -10.69 -7.97 -3.13
N ILE A 63 -10.26 -8.82 -2.19
CA ILE A 63 -9.12 -8.60 -1.32
C ILE A 63 -8.17 -9.79 -1.40
N LEU A 64 -6.92 -9.62 -0.96
CA LEU A 64 -5.90 -10.65 -1.03
C LEU A 64 -6.33 -11.92 -0.29
N SER A 65 -6.29 -13.06 -0.98
CA SER A 65 -6.55 -14.35 -0.36
C SER A 65 -5.30 -14.93 0.31
N PRO A 66 -5.43 -15.69 1.42
CA PRO A 66 -4.31 -16.41 2.03
C PRO A 66 -3.54 -17.30 1.04
N LYS A 67 -4.26 -17.94 0.11
CA LYS A 67 -3.66 -18.80 -0.92
C LYS A 67 -2.76 -18.03 -1.86
N MET A 68 -3.18 -16.85 -2.32
CA MET A 68 -2.37 -16.00 -3.19
C MET A 68 -1.16 -15.43 -2.43
N HIS A 69 -1.39 -14.96 -1.20
CA HIS A 69 -0.33 -14.41 -0.36
C HIS A 69 0.77 -15.41 -0.04
N ARG A 70 0.41 -16.69 0.13
CA ARG A 70 1.37 -17.76 0.43
C ARG A 70 2.50 -17.84 -0.61
N LYS A 71 2.25 -17.47 -1.87
CA LYS A 71 3.30 -17.47 -2.91
C LYS A 71 4.47 -16.53 -2.58
N HIS A 72 4.19 -15.42 -1.90
CA HIS A 72 5.22 -14.49 -1.44
C HIS A 72 6.04 -15.05 -0.27
N HIS A 73 5.45 -15.93 0.55
CA HIS A 73 6.06 -16.54 1.74
C HIS A 73 6.77 -17.88 1.46
N VAL A 74 6.98 -18.23 0.21
CA VAL A 74 7.74 -19.43 -0.17
C VAL A 74 8.94 -19.02 -1.01
N ASP A 75 9.97 -19.85 -0.98
CA ASP A 75 11.12 -19.75 -1.86
C ASP A 75 10.67 -19.57 -3.33
N PRO A 76 11.26 -18.62 -4.09
CA PRO A 76 12.46 -17.82 -3.81
C PRO A 76 12.22 -16.46 -3.09
N PHE A 77 11.03 -16.22 -2.54
CA PHE A 77 10.69 -15.01 -1.76
C PHE A 77 10.92 -13.67 -2.50
N ASP A 78 10.88 -13.69 -3.82
CA ASP A 78 11.20 -12.56 -4.70
C ASP A 78 10.02 -12.19 -5.63
N CYS A 79 8.80 -12.64 -5.29
CA CYS A 79 7.64 -12.48 -6.14
C CYS A 79 6.36 -12.16 -5.35
N SER A 80 5.30 -11.84 -6.09
CA SER A 80 3.94 -11.66 -5.54
C SER A 80 3.80 -10.58 -4.45
N TYR A 81 4.47 -9.44 -4.64
CA TYR A 81 4.51 -8.33 -3.68
C TYR A 81 3.23 -7.50 -3.55
N CYS A 82 2.24 -7.61 -4.45
CA CYS A 82 0.99 -6.86 -4.32
C CYS A 82 0.09 -7.47 -3.25
N ILE A 83 0.00 -6.83 -2.08
CA ILE A 83 -0.66 -7.37 -0.88
C ILE A 83 -2.11 -6.89 -0.64
N THR A 84 -2.62 -5.96 -1.45
CA THR A 84 -4.01 -5.47 -1.29
C THR A 84 -5.02 -6.42 -1.94
N THR A 85 -4.91 -6.67 -3.24
CA THR A 85 -5.80 -7.59 -3.98
C THR A 85 -5.05 -8.74 -4.64
N GLY A 86 -3.75 -8.55 -4.91
CA GLY A 86 -2.91 -9.50 -5.63
C GLY A 86 -3.18 -9.61 -7.14
N TRP A 87 -4.07 -8.78 -7.72
CA TRP A 87 -4.43 -8.85 -9.14
C TRP A 87 -3.25 -8.65 -10.09
N MET A 88 -2.30 -7.81 -9.70
CA MET A 88 -1.13 -7.50 -10.51
C MET A 88 0.01 -8.50 -10.36
N ASN A 89 -0.03 -9.39 -9.36
CA ASN A 89 1.04 -10.37 -9.16
C ASN A 89 1.26 -11.25 -10.39
N PRO A 90 0.24 -11.86 -11.02
CA PRO A 90 0.46 -12.68 -12.22
C PRO A 90 1.06 -11.91 -13.40
N VAL A 91 0.76 -10.62 -13.54
CA VAL A 91 1.29 -9.78 -14.63
C VAL A 91 2.74 -9.40 -14.34
N LEU A 92 3.00 -8.86 -13.15
CA LEU A 92 4.32 -8.37 -12.74
C LEU A 92 5.33 -9.51 -12.60
N ASP A 93 4.91 -10.65 -12.04
CA ASP A 93 5.75 -11.84 -11.93
C ASP A 93 6.10 -12.38 -13.33
N ARG A 94 5.14 -12.39 -14.28
CA ARG A 94 5.38 -12.89 -15.65
C ARG A 94 6.41 -12.08 -16.42
N VAL A 95 6.44 -10.76 -16.21
CA VAL A 95 7.41 -9.87 -16.88
C VAL A 95 8.69 -9.69 -16.06
N ASN A 96 8.88 -10.46 -14.97
CA ASN A 96 10.00 -10.32 -14.03
C ASN A 96 10.19 -8.87 -13.55
N PHE A 97 9.09 -8.14 -13.34
CA PHE A 97 9.13 -6.71 -13.05
C PHE A 97 10.05 -6.38 -11.87
N TRP A 98 9.94 -7.15 -10.78
CA TRP A 98 10.70 -6.96 -9.55
C TRP A 98 12.20 -7.16 -9.76
N ARG A 99 12.59 -8.20 -10.52
CA ARG A 99 13.98 -8.45 -10.88
C ARG A 99 14.59 -7.29 -11.68
N HIS A 100 13.82 -6.71 -12.60
CA HIS A 100 14.27 -5.52 -13.33
C HIS A 100 14.44 -4.33 -12.40
N LEU A 101 13.52 -4.12 -11.45
CA LEU A 101 13.61 -3.04 -10.47
C LEU A 101 14.83 -3.20 -9.56
N GLU A 102 15.12 -4.41 -9.07
CA GLU A 102 16.35 -4.71 -8.32
C GLU A 102 17.60 -4.35 -9.12
N MET A 103 17.66 -4.71 -10.40
CA MET A 103 18.79 -4.37 -11.26
C MET A 103 18.95 -2.86 -11.43
N LEU A 104 17.85 -2.09 -11.45
CA LEU A 104 17.93 -0.63 -11.46
C LEU A 104 18.49 -0.10 -10.14
N VAL A 105 18.03 -0.62 -8.99
CA VAL A 105 18.54 -0.23 -7.67
C VAL A 105 20.03 -0.55 -7.54
N ILE A 106 20.46 -1.75 -7.95
CA ILE A 106 21.88 -2.15 -7.96
C ILE A 106 22.68 -1.16 -8.82
N LYS A 107 22.24 -0.85 -10.05
CA LYS A 107 22.96 0.07 -10.93
C LYS A 107 23.02 1.49 -10.37
N ALA A 108 21.97 1.95 -9.69
CA ALA A 108 21.89 3.29 -9.15
C ALA A 108 22.65 3.46 -7.83
N THR A 109 22.75 2.40 -7.01
CA THR A 109 23.20 2.51 -5.61
C THR A 109 24.33 1.55 -5.23
N GLY A 110 24.57 0.50 -6.02
CA GLY A 110 25.45 -0.62 -5.65
C GLY A 110 24.88 -1.57 -4.59
N ALA A 111 23.66 -1.32 -4.07
CA ALA A 111 23.06 -2.15 -3.04
C ALA A 111 22.71 -3.54 -3.58
N VAL A 112 23.25 -4.58 -2.95
CA VAL A 112 23.00 -5.98 -3.32
C VAL A 112 21.67 -6.44 -2.70
N PRO A 113 20.73 -6.99 -3.49
CA PRO A 113 19.47 -7.50 -2.97
C PRO A 113 19.71 -8.53 -1.88
N ARG A 114 19.04 -8.35 -0.73
CA ARG A 114 19.06 -9.28 0.40
C ARG A 114 20.46 -9.56 1.00
N ALA A 115 21.46 -8.71 0.78
CA ALA A 115 22.75 -8.87 1.44
C ALA A 115 22.65 -8.91 2.98
N ASN A 116 21.70 -8.17 3.54
CA ASN A 116 21.44 -8.19 4.99
C ASN A 116 20.88 -9.53 5.48
N ASP A 117 20.13 -10.26 4.65
CA ASP A 117 19.58 -11.57 5.03
C ASP A 117 20.71 -12.60 5.19
N GLN A 118 21.72 -12.55 4.32
CA GLN A 118 22.93 -13.38 4.43
C GLN A 118 23.66 -13.07 5.74
N ALA A 119 23.88 -11.78 6.02
CA ALA A 119 24.52 -11.33 7.25
C ALA A 119 23.73 -11.70 8.53
N LEU A 120 22.40 -11.60 8.51
CA LEU A 120 21.53 -11.91 9.66
C LEU A 120 21.31 -13.41 9.86
N MET A 121 21.33 -14.21 8.78
CA MET A 121 21.19 -15.66 8.83
C MET A 121 22.53 -16.41 8.94
N GLY A 122 23.66 -15.69 8.96
CA GLY A 122 25.00 -16.25 9.11
C GLY A 122 25.48 -17.08 7.91
N LEU A 123 24.99 -16.76 6.71
CA LEU A 123 25.35 -17.39 5.44
C LEU A 123 26.43 -16.59 4.70
#